data_AF-A0A2N0L6G0-F1
#
_entry.id   AF-A0A2N0L6G0-F1
#
_cell.length_a   1.000
_cell.length_b   1.000
_cell.length_c   1.000
_cell.angle_alpha   90.00
_cell.angle_beta   90.00
_cell.angle_gamma   90.00
#
_symmetry.space_group_name_H-M   'P 1'
#
loop_
_entity.id
_entity.type
_entity.pdbx_description
1 polymer ?
#
loop_
_entity_poly.entity_id
_entity_poly.type
_entity_poly.pdbx_seq_one_letter_code
_entity_poly.pdbx_strand_id
1 'polypeptide(L)'
;MPYLRINDIELYYEEAGKGVPILLAHGGFSDISEWEHQVSPLATNYRVIRYDRRGCGRSTPKDVENQPDLWIEDQRALIEGLKLDRPVIGGVSYGGMLLLEFLLKYPSYCRAAVIVSATARGVTGRVVFPDRRSELNHIATPTLVVQGSQDTHFSVDHGKEIADSVPNARFAVLDGGHTINNQCVTEFNRTMLDFLLDVEE
;
A
#
# COMPACT_ATOMS: atom_id res chain seq x y z
N MET A 1 20.94 -5.17 10.14
CA MET A 1 21.19 -4.54 8.83
C MET A 1 19.84 -4.46 8.12
N PRO A 2 19.56 -3.41 7.33
CA PRO A 2 18.24 -3.12 6.73
C PRO A 2 17.88 -4.06 5.56
N TYR A 3 18.16 -5.35 5.70
CA TYR A 3 17.87 -6.37 4.68
C TYR A 3 17.22 -7.58 5.33
N LEU A 4 16.18 -8.09 4.67
CA LEU A 4 15.56 -9.36 4.99
C LEU A 4 15.76 -10.31 3.81
N ARG A 5 16.43 -11.43 4.08
CA ARG A 5 16.63 -12.48 3.09
C ARG A 5 15.57 -13.56 3.24
N ILE A 6 14.81 -13.79 2.17
CA ILE A 6 13.77 -14.80 2.08
C ILE A 6 14.12 -15.66 0.87
N ASN A 7 14.50 -16.92 1.07
CA ASN A 7 14.93 -17.80 -0.02
C ASN A 7 15.99 -17.15 -0.93
N ASP A 8 15.66 -16.91 -2.19
CA ASP A 8 16.49 -16.30 -3.24
C ASP A 8 16.38 -14.77 -3.32
N ILE A 9 15.50 -14.13 -2.54
CA ILE A 9 15.37 -12.67 -2.49
C ILE A 9 16.09 -12.06 -1.31
N GLU A 10 16.58 -10.84 -1.51
CA GLU A 10 17.06 -9.97 -0.45
C GLU A 10 16.33 -8.63 -0.56
N LEU A 11 15.41 -8.39 0.37
CA LEU A 11 14.59 -7.18 0.41
C LEU A 11 15.24 -6.13 1.30
N TYR A 12 15.52 -4.96 0.73
CA TYR A 12 15.90 -3.78 1.48
C TYR A 12 14.67 -3.18 2.15
N TYR A 13 14.77 -2.87 3.44
CA TYR A 13 13.72 -2.20 4.18
C TYR A 13 14.30 -1.22 5.20
N GLU A 14 13.56 -0.15 5.48
CA GLU A 14 13.85 0.77 6.56
C GLU A 14 12.72 0.77 7.57
N GLU A 15 13.09 0.97 8.82
CA GLU A 15 12.17 0.96 9.95
C GLU A 15 12.38 2.18 10.83
N ALA A 16 11.30 2.80 11.28
CA ALA A 16 11.30 3.90 12.23
C ALA A 16 10.14 3.78 13.23
N GLY A 17 10.35 4.29 14.44
CA GLY A 17 9.33 4.27 15.49
C GLY A 17 9.12 2.89 16.13
N LYS A 18 8.04 2.77 16.90
CA LYS A 18 7.63 1.57 17.65
C LYS A 18 6.10 1.57 17.78
N GLY A 19 5.52 0.42 18.10
CA GLY A 19 4.06 0.29 18.28
C GLY A 19 3.44 -0.59 17.20
N VAL A 20 2.18 -0.30 16.85
CA VAL A 20 1.45 -1.05 15.81
C VAL A 20 2.21 -0.92 14.47
N PRO A 21 2.46 -2.04 13.77
CA PRO A 21 3.25 -1.99 12.55
C PRO A 21 2.44 -1.42 11.38
N ILE A 22 3.07 -0.52 10.63
CA ILE A 22 2.59 0.01 9.35
C ILE A 22 3.59 -0.40 8.27
N LEU A 23 3.15 -1.17 7.28
CA LEU A 23 3.96 -1.56 6.12
C LEU A 23 3.56 -0.72 4.90
N LEU A 24 4.52 0.00 4.32
CA LEU A 24 4.29 0.94 3.23
C LEU A 24 4.92 0.45 1.91
N ALA A 25 4.09 0.23 0.90
CA ALA A 25 4.45 -0.24 -0.43
C ALA A 25 4.39 0.90 -1.46
N HIS A 26 5.49 1.12 -2.18
CA HIS A 26 5.63 2.22 -3.14
C HIS A 26 4.85 2.03 -4.46
N GLY A 27 4.78 3.05 -5.31
CA GLY A 27 4.17 2.96 -6.65
C GLY A 27 5.02 2.21 -7.68
N GLY A 28 4.50 2.08 -8.90
CA GLY A 28 5.24 1.53 -10.04
C GLY A 28 6.37 2.47 -10.45
N PHE A 29 7.51 1.93 -10.92
CA PHE A 29 8.71 2.72 -11.27
C PHE A 29 9.26 3.63 -10.16
N SER A 30 8.90 3.35 -8.91
CA SER A 30 9.34 4.07 -7.71
C SER A 30 10.12 3.12 -6.78
N ASP A 31 10.46 3.59 -5.60
CA ASP A 31 11.17 2.86 -4.55
C ASP A 31 10.70 3.30 -3.15
N ILE A 32 11.37 2.80 -2.11
CA ILE A 32 11.11 3.10 -0.70
C ILE A 32 10.98 4.60 -0.36
N SER A 33 11.55 5.51 -1.17
CA SER A 33 11.47 6.95 -0.95
C SER A 33 10.06 7.53 -1.17
N GLU A 34 9.15 6.81 -1.85
CA GLU A 34 7.76 7.24 -2.09
C GLU A 34 7.00 7.61 -0.80
N TRP A 35 7.43 7.09 0.35
CA TRP A 35 6.77 7.27 1.63
C TRP A 35 7.55 8.15 2.63
N GLU A 36 8.63 8.80 2.20
CA GLU A 36 9.52 9.58 3.08
C GLU A 36 8.76 10.59 3.95
N HIS A 37 7.81 11.32 3.37
CA HIS A 37 7.05 12.36 4.05
C HIS A 37 6.05 11.85 5.11
N GLN A 38 5.76 10.54 5.11
CA GLN A 38 4.90 9.90 6.10
C GLN A 38 5.69 9.31 7.27
N VAL A 39 7.00 9.07 7.13
CA VAL A 39 7.80 8.34 8.14
C VAL A 39 7.80 9.05 9.48
N SER A 40 8.27 10.30 9.55
CA SER A 40 8.38 11.06 10.80
C SER A 40 7.06 11.21 11.57
N PRO A 41 5.94 11.67 10.94
CA PRO A 41 4.68 11.81 11.65
C PRO A 41 4.11 10.47 12.14
N LEU A 42 4.19 9.41 11.33
CA LEU A 42 3.71 8.08 11.75
C LEU A 42 4.60 7.45 12.83
N ALA A 43 5.93 7.58 12.72
CA ALA A 43 6.88 6.98 13.65
C ALA A 43 6.79 7.52 15.09
N THR A 44 5.98 8.57 15.31
CA THR A 44 5.65 9.07 16.65
C THR A 44 4.87 8.02 17.47
N ASN A 45 3.95 7.28 16.83
CA ASN A 45 3.07 6.31 17.51
C ASN A 45 3.11 4.90 16.90
N TYR A 46 3.68 4.75 15.72
CA TYR A 46 3.65 3.51 14.95
C TYR A 46 5.05 3.00 14.65
N ARG A 47 5.16 1.68 14.46
CA ARG A 47 6.36 1.05 13.89
C ARG A 47 6.22 1.10 12.37
N VAL A 48 6.88 2.06 11.73
CA VAL A 48 6.77 2.29 10.28
C VAL A 48 7.83 1.47 9.56
N ILE A 49 7.42 0.59 8.65
CA ILE A 49 8.27 -0.19 7.76
C ILE A 49 7.97 0.23 6.33
N ARG A 50 9.01 0.59 5.60
CA ARG A 50 8.97 0.82 4.16
C ARG A 50 10.03 -0.05 3.52
N TYR A 51 9.80 -0.50 2.29
CA TYR A 51 10.70 -1.46 1.64
C TYR A 51 10.76 -1.25 0.15
N ASP A 52 11.89 -1.65 -0.44
CA ASP A 52 12.02 -1.79 -1.88
C ASP A 52 11.45 -3.14 -2.28
N ARG A 53 10.48 -3.17 -3.19
CA ARG A 53 10.04 -4.44 -3.78
C ARG A 53 11.17 -5.11 -4.54
N ARG A 54 11.10 -6.43 -4.67
CA ARG A 54 11.95 -7.21 -5.57
C ARG A 54 12.00 -6.54 -6.97
N GLY A 55 13.20 -6.35 -7.52
CA GLY A 55 13.42 -5.61 -8.76
C GLY A 55 13.58 -4.09 -8.61
N CYS A 56 13.26 -3.50 -7.46
CA CYS A 56 13.28 -2.05 -7.23
C CYS A 56 14.40 -1.64 -6.26
N GLY A 57 14.77 -0.35 -6.27
CA GLY A 57 15.69 0.29 -5.31
C GLY A 57 16.97 -0.51 -5.02
N ARG A 58 17.12 -1.02 -3.80
CA ARG A 58 18.26 -1.81 -3.33
C ARG A 58 17.98 -3.31 -3.21
N SER A 59 16.73 -3.74 -3.36
CA SER A 59 16.35 -5.16 -3.29
C SER A 59 16.86 -5.97 -4.48
N THR A 60 17.13 -7.25 -4.26
CA THR A 60 17.60 -8.19 -5.30
C THR A 60 16.73 -9.46 -5.34
N PRO A 61 16.67 -10.16 -6.49
CA PRO A 61 17.32 -9.86 -7.78
C PRO A 61 16.73 -8.65 -8.52
N LYS A 62 17.49 -8.10 -9.49
CA LYS A 62 17.06 -6.99 -10.35
C LYS A 62 16.32 -7.44 -11.61
N ASP A 63 16.82 -8.50 -12.23
CA ASP A 63 16.22 -9.07 -13.43
C ASP A 63 15.07 -9.99 -13.04
N VAL A 64 13.88 -9.41 -12.96
CA VAL A 64 12.66 -10.14 -12.57
C VAL A 64 11.57 -9.83 -13.56
N GLU A 65 10.90 -10.89 -14.02
CA GLU A 65 9.70 -10.74 -14.82
C GLU A 65 8.60 -10.04 -14.04
N ASN A 66 7.71 -9.38 -14.76
CA ASN A 66 6.64 -8.62 -14.15
C ASN A 66 5.51 -9.56 -13.67
N GLN A 67 5.61 -9.99 -12.42
CA GLN A 67 4.72 -10.99 -11.83
C GLN A 67 4.08 -10.45 -10.54
N PRO A 68 2.84 -9.90 -10.61
CA PRO A 68 2.13 -9.36 -9.44
C PRO A 68 2.02 -10.34 -8.26
N ASP A 69 1.69 -11.61 -8.55
CA ASP A 69 1.59 -12.66 -7.53
C ASP A 69 2.88 -12.83 -6.74
N LEU A 70 4.02 -12.72 -7.41
CA LEU A 70 5.33 -12.83 -6.76
C LEU A 70 5.56 -11.70 -5.75
N TRP A 71 5.17 -10.47 -6.11
CA TRP A 71 5.29 -9.32 -5.22
C TRP A 71 4.31 -9.35 -4.04
N ILE A 72 3.14 -9.97 -4.22
CA ILE A 72 2.18 -10.24 -3.15
C ILE A 72 2.77 -11.26 -2.16
N GLU A 73 3.40 -12.32 -2.67
CA GLU A 73 4.10 -13.29 -1.82
C GLU A 73 5.30 -12.68 -1.08
N ASP A 74 6.08 -11.81 -1.73
CA ASP A 74 7.18 -11.10 -1.09
C ASP A 74 6.68 -10.20 0.05
N GLN A 75 5.55 -9.53 -0.13
CA GLN A 75 4.92 -8.72 0.92
C GLN A 75 4.50 -9.60 2.10
N ARG A 76 3.87 -10.76 1.85
CA ARG A 76 3.52 -11.71 2.92
C ARG A 76 4.75 -12.22 3.66
N ALA A 77 5.80 -12.60 2.93
CA ALA A 77 7.02 -13.09 3.52
C ALA A 77 7.78 -12.01 4.32
N LEU A 78 7.71 -10.74 3.90
CA LEU A 78 8.24 -9.62 4.67
C LEU A 78 7.48 -9.44 5.99
N ILE A 79 6.15 -9.52 5.97
CA ILE A 79 5.29 -9.50 7.17
C ILE A 79 5.70 -10.62 8.14
N GLU A 80 5.83 -11.85 7.65
CA GLU A 80 6.23 -13.01 8.46
C GLU A 80 7.65 -12.90 9.00
N GLY A 81 8.61 -12.52 8.15
CA GLY A 81 10.03 -12.45 8.51
C GLY A 81 10.33 -11.34 9.52
N LEU A 82 9.61 -10.21 9.46
CA LEU A 82 9.69 -9.13 10.44
C LEU A 82 8.74 -9.32 11.64
N LYS A 83 7.97 -10.42 11.64
CA LYS A 83 6.98 -10.78 12.67
C LYS A 83 6.00 -9.65 12.94
N LEU A 84 5.46 -9.06 11.88
CA LEU A 84 4.46 -8.01 11.96
C LEU A 84 3.10 -8.67 12.26
N ASP A 85 2.57 -8.47 13.46
CA ASP A 85 1.23 -8.96 13.81
C ASP A 85 0.17 -8.07 13.15
N ARG A 86 -0.45 -8.60 12.10
CA ARG A 86 -1.53 -7.98 11.31
C ARG A 86 -1.29 -6.47 11.06
N PRO A 87 -0.21 -6.08 10.35
CA PRO A 87 0.09 -4.66 10.15
C PRO A 87 -1.05 -3.91 9.45
N VAL A 88 -1.02 -2.59 9.61
CA VAL A 88 -1.67 -1.70 8.65
C VAL A 88 -0.83 -1.73 7.38
N ILE A 89 -1.45 -1.84 6.21
CA ILE A 89 -0.71 -1.82 4.94
C ILE A 89 -1.14 -0.62 4.11
N GLY A 90 -0.18 0.20 3.69
CA GLY A 90 -0.38 1.33 2.79
C GLY A 90 0.22 1.05 1.41
N GLY A 91 -0.51 1.35 0.34
CA GLY A 91 -0.05 1.15 -1.03
C GLY A 91 -0.42 2.32 -1.94
N VAL A 92 0.56 2.86 -2.67
CA VAL A 92 0.34 3.90 -3.70
C VAL A 92 0.29 3.28 -5.08
N SER A 93 -0.67 3.66 -5.92
CA SER A 93 -0.71 3.29 -7.34
C SER A 93 -0.61 1.79 -7.54
N TYR A 94 0.43 1.33 -8.21
CA TYR A 94 0.76 -0.08 -8.36
C TYR A 94 0.80 -0.84 -7.01
N GLY A 95 1.37 -0.24 -5.96
CA GLY A 95 1.36 -0.81 -4.61
C GLY A 95 -0.05 -0.90 -4.01
N GLY A 96 -0.95 0.03 -4.35
CA GLY A 96 -2.36 -0.03 -3.97
C GLY A 96 -3.13 -1.13 -4.71
N MET A 97 -2.83 -1.35 -5.99
CA MET A 97 -3.40 -2.47 -6.77
C MET A 97 -2.93 -3.82 -6.23
N LEU A 98 -1.64 -3.97 -5.90
CA LEU A 98 -1.13 -5.16 -5.23
C LEU A 98 -1.78 -5.37 -3.87
N LEU A 99 -2.05 -4.30 -3.13
CA LEU A 99 -2.73 -4.37 -1.84
C LEU A 99 -4.18 -4.88 -1.98
N LEU A 100 -4.92 -4.47 -3.01
CA LEU A 100 -6.26 -5.04 -3.28
C LEU A 100 -6.21 -6.56 -3.46
N GLU A 101 -5.29 -7.04 -4.29
CA GLU A 101 -5.07 -8.48 -4.47
C GLU A 101 -4.63 -9.16 -3.17
N PHE A 102 -3.75 -8.53 -2.39
CA PHE A 102 -3.31 -9.04 -1.09
C PHE A 102 -4.47 -9.18 -0.11
N LEU A 103 -5.38 -8.20 -0.03
CA LEU A 103 -6.53 -8.24 0.87
C LEU A 103 -7.52 -9.34 0.49
N LEU A 104 -7.71 -9.60 -0.81
CA LEU A 104 -8.54 -10.70 -1.31
C LEU A 104 -7.90 -12.07 -1.01
N LYS A 105 -6.58 -12.18 -1.15
CA LYS A 105 -5.84 -13.43 -0.98
C LYS A 105 -5.54 -13.78 0.49
N TYR A 106 -5.25 -12.77 1.31
CA TYR A 106 -4.77 -12.89 2.68
C TYR A 106 -5.54 -11.98 3.66
N PRO A 107 -6.88 -12.08 3.76
CA PRO A 107 -7.71 -11.14 4.52
C PRO A 107 -7.36 -11.07 6.02
N SER A 108 -6.77 -12.13 6.61
CA SER A 108 -6.38 -12.15 8.02
C SER A 108 -5.04 -11.48 8.33
N TYR A 109 -4.22 -11.19 7.33
CA TYR A 109 -2.85 -10.67 7.50
C TYR A 109 -2.80 -9.14 7.69
N CYS A 110 -3.91 -8.44 7.48
CA CYS A 110 -3.97 -6.99 7.52
C CYS A 110 -5.04 -6.53 8.51
N ARG A 111 -4.72 -5.58 9.40
CA ARG A 111 -5.73 -5.01 10.32
C ARG A 111 -6.48 -3.83 9.73
N ALA A 112 -5.81 -3.05 8.89
CA ALA A 112 -6.40 -1.91 8.17
C ALA A 112 -5.57 -1.61 6.91
N ALA A 113 -6.21 -1.09 5.86
CA ALA A 113 -5.56 -0.79 4.59
C ALA A 113 -5.64 0.70 4.24
N VAL A 114 -4.60 1.25 3.62
CA VAL A 114 -4.59 2.58 3.01
C VAL A 114 -4.26 2.46 1.54
N ILE A 115 -5.24 2.66 0.68
CA ILE A 115 -5.12 2.57 -0.78
C ILE A 115 -5.05 3.98 -1.34
N VAL A 116 -3.98 4.29 -2.04
CA VAL A 116 -3.73 5.64 -2.57
C VAL A 116 -3.65 5.59 -4.09
N SER A 117 -4.46 6.38 -4.78
CA SER A 117 -4.41 6.56 -6.23
C SER A 117 -4.34 5.24 -7.01
N ALA A 118 -5.33 4.35 -6.83
CA ALA A 118 -5.33 3.01 -7.41
C ALA A 118 -6.68 2.66 -8.07
N THR A 119 -6.73 1.52 -8.75
CA THR A 119 -7.94 1.02 -9.43
C THR A 119 -8.16 -0.45 -9.14
N ALA A 120 -9.43 -0.86 -9.04
CA ALA A 120 -9.84 -2.27 -9.08
C ALA A 120 -10.27 -2.72 -10.49
N ARG A 121 -10.33 -1.79 -11.45
CA ARG A 121 -10.59 -2.10 -12.86
C ARG A 121 -9.41 -2.88 -13.41
N GLY A 122 -9.72 -3.88 -14.24
CA GLY A 122 -8.69 -4.66 -14.91
C GLY A 122 -7.78 -3.77 -15.73
N VAL A 123 -6.48 -3.97 -15.58
CA VAL A 123 -5.46 -3.28 -16.39
C VAL A 123 -4.89 -4.28 -17.37
N THR A 124 -4.91 -3.90 -18.64
CA THR A 124 -4.28 -4.66 -19.72
C THR A 124 -2.96 -3.97 -20.09
N GLY A 125 -1.96 -4.73 -20.58
CA GLY A 125 -0.68 -4.17 -20.99
C GLY A 125 0.51 -5.01 -20.50
N ARG A 126 1.62 -4.34 -20.15
CA ARG A 126 2.85 -5.00 -19.68
C ARG A 126 2.67 -5.71 -18.34
N VAL A 127 1.77 -5.19 -17.50
CA VAL A 127 1.34 -5.84 -16.26
C VAL A 127 -0.14 -6.02 -16.34
N VAL A 128 -0.60 -7.25 -16.14
CA VAL A 128 -2.01 -7.58 -16.19
C VAL A 128 -2.52 -7.66 -14.77
N PHE A 129 -3.55 -6.86 -14.47
CA PHE A 129 -4.38 -7.06 -13.30
C PHE A 129 -5.78 -7.48 -13.75
N PRO A 130 -6.37 -8.50 -13.12
CA PRO A 130 -7.77 -8.84 -13.35
C PRO A 130 -8.68 -7.69 -12.89
N ASP A 131 -9.90 -7.65 -13.42
CA ASP A 131 -10.94 -6.78 -12.90
C ASP A 131 -11.47 -7.37 -11.58
N ARG A 132 -11.33 -6.64 -10.48
CA ARG A 132 -11.71 -7.07 -9.13
C ARG A 132 -12.97 -6.40 -8.60
N ARG A 133 -13.64 -5.56 -9.40
CA ARG A 133 -14.80 -4.77 -8.92
C ARG A 133 -15.89 -5.62 -8.29
N SER A 134 -16.16 -6.82 -8.83
CA SER A 134 -17.17 -7.73 -8.31
C SER A 134 -16.76 -8.48 -7.04
N GLU A 135 -15.51 -8.38 -6.61
CA GLU A 135 -14.94 -9.11 -5.46
C GLU A 135 -14.60 -8.18 -4.29
N LEU A 136 -14.63 -6.85 -4.48
CA LEU A 136 -14.28 -5.88 -3.44
C LEU A 136 -15.16 -5.98 -2.20
N ASN A 137 -16.40 -6.43 -2.33
CA ASN A 137 -17.32 -6.67 -1.22
C ASN A 137 -16.86 -7.80 -0.29
N HIS A 138 -15.89 -8.62 -0.69
CA HIS A 138 -15.26 -9.64 0.16
C HIS A 138 -14.14 -9.08 1.04
N ILE A 139 -13.69 -7.85 0.80
CA ILE A 139 -12.66 -7.19 1.63
C ILE A 139 -13.32 -6.66 2.91
N ALA A 140 -13.22 -7.42 4.00
CA ALA A 140 -13.74 -7.00 5.31
C ALA A 140 -12.83 -6.01 6.06
N THR A 141 -11.56 -5.92 5.66
CA THR A 141 -10.55 -5.07 6.29
C THR A 141 -10.96 -3.59 6.23
N PRO A 142 -10.99 -2.86 7.36
CA PRO A 142 -11.17 -1.42 7.38
C PRO A 142 -10.21 -0.75 6.40
N THR A 143 -10.71 0.09 5.51
CA THR A 143 -9.92 0.60 4.39
C THR A 143 -10.08 2.11 4.25
N LEU A 144 -8.99 2.84 4.11
CA LEU A 144 -8.99 4.21 3.66
C LEU A 144 -8.59 4.25 2.19
N VAL A 145 -9.42 4.86 1.34
CA VAL A 145 -9.08 5.14 -0.05
C VAL A 145 -8.84 6.64 -0.20
N VAL A 146 -7.66 7.03 -0.67
CA VAL A 146 -7.28 8.42 -0.88
C VAL A 146 -6.96 8.64 -2.36
N GLN A 147 -7.55 9.67 -2.95
CA GLN A 147 -7.42 9.97 -4.38
C GLN A 147 -7.10 11.44 -4.61
N GLY A 148 -6.20 11.73 -5.54
CA GLY A 148 -5.97 13.10 -6.01
C GLY A 148 -7.08 13.55 -6.95
N SER A 149 -7.62 14.76 -6.75
CA SER A 149 -8.67 15.37 -7.59
C SER A 149 -8.21 15.62 -9.03
N GLN A 150 -6.91 15.76 -9.25
CA GLN A 150 -6.26 16.06 -10.53
C GLN A 150 -5.44 14.87 -11.06
N ASP A 151 -5.66 13.66 -10.53
CA ASP A 151 -4.95 12.47 -10.97
C ASP A 151 -5.34 12.10 -12.41
N THR A 152 -4.32 12.10 -13.28
CA THR A 152 -4.45 11.82 -14.72
C THR A 152 -4.23 10.35 -15.07
N HIS A 153 -3.77 9.52 -14.13
CA HIS A 153 -3.62 8.07 -14.32
C HIS A 153 -4.89 7.35 -13.86
N PHE A 154 -5.38 7.68 -12.68
CA PHE A 154 -6.65 7.17 -12.15
C PHE A 154 -7.52 8.34 -11.71
N SER A 155 -8.64 8.55 -12.39
CA SER A 155 -9.61 9.56 -11.97
C SER A 155 -10.20 9.27 -10.59
N VAL A 156 -10.83 10.28 -9.98
CA VAL A 156 -11.59 10.18 -8.72
C VAL A 156 -12.56 8.99 -8.71
N ASP A 157 -13.18 8.67 -9.85
CA ASP A 157 -14.12 7.55 -9.97
C ASP A 157 -13.48 6.19 -9.67
N HIS A 158 -12.18 6.00 -9.91
CA HIS A 158 -11.50 4.74 -9.60
C HIS A 158 -11.40 4.51 -8.09
N GLY A 159 -10.95 5.53 -7.36
CA GLY A 159 -10.91 5.50 -5.90
C GLY A 159 -12.31 5.39 -5.29
N LYS A 160 -13.27 6.14 -5.85
CA LYS A 160 -14.67 6.09 -5.40
C LYS A 160 -15.28 4.71 -5.59
N GLU A 161 -15.05 4.07 -6.73
CA GLU A 161 -15.53 2.71 -7.03
C GLU A 161 -14.99 1.68 -6.04
N ILE A 162 -13.73 1.80 -5.62
CA ILE A 162 -13.16 0.97 -4.56
C ILE A 162 -13.89 1.22 -3.24
N ALA A 163 -13.99 2.48 -2.82
CA ALA A 163 -14.56 2.84 -1.54
C ALA A 163 -16.05 2.52 -1.41
N ASP A 164 -16.82 2.67 -2.48
CA ASP A 164 -18.25 2.34 -2.50
C ASP A 164 -18.49 0.82 -2.43
N SER A 165 -17.51 0.00 -2.84
CA SER A 165 -17.65 -1.46 -2.94
C SER A 165 -17.08 -2.21 -1.73
N VAL A 166 -16.10 -1.64 -1.03
CA VAL A 166 -15.50 -2.22 0.18
C VAL A 166 -16.36 -1.82 1.40
N PRO A 167 -16.99 -2.77 2.14
CA PRO A 167 -18.02 -2.45 3.14
C PRO A 167 -17.60 -1.50 4.27
N ASN A 168 -16.33 -1.54 4.66
CA ASN A 168 -15.77 -0.75 5.77
C ASN A 168 -14.80 0.33 5.25
N ALA A 169 -15.00 0.82 4.03
CA ALA A 169 -14.13 1.81 3.45
C ALA A 169 -14.53 3.25 3.77
N ARG A 170 -13.52 4.12 3.84
CA ARG A 170 -13.64 5.57 3.83
C ARG A 170 -13.01 6.11 2.57
N PHE A 171 -13.56 7.20 2.05
CA PHE A 171 -13.05 7.85 0.84
C PHE A 171 -12.65 9.29 1.13
N ALA A 172 -11.43 9.66 0.72
CA ALA A 172 -10.94 11.02 0.77
C ALA A 172 -10.43 11.45 -0.61
N VAL A 173 -10.83 12.65 -1.04
CA VAL A 173 -10.31 13.30 -2.25
C VAL A 173 -9.53 14.53 -1.81
N LEU A 174 -8.26 14.61 -2.20
CA LEU A 174 -7.39 15.74 -1.87
C LEU A 174 -7.01 16.52 -3.12
N ASP A 175 -6.69 17.81 -2.96
CA ASP A 175 -6.38 18.70 -4.09
C ASP A 175 -4.96 18.50 -4.64
N GLY A 176 -4.79 17.48 -5.49
CA GLY A 176 -3.51 17.16 -6.12
C GLY A 176 -3.60 16.00 -7.12
N GLY A 177 -2.46 15.58 -7.64
CA GLY A 177 -2.32 14.56 -8.67
C GLY A 177 -2.09 13.14 -8.16
N HIS A 178 -1.47 12.31 -8.99
CA HIS A 178 -1.33 10.87 -8.78
C HIS A 178 -0.57 10.49 -7.50
N THR A 179 0.53 11.18 -7.19
CA THR A 179 1.33 10.94 -5.97
C THR A 179 0.84 11.80 -4.81
N ILE A 180 -0.47 11.72 -4.52
CA ILE A 180 -1.15 12.65 -3.62
C ILE A 180 -0.55 12.70 -2.20
N ASN A 181 0.02 11.58 -1.73
CA ASN A 181 0.74 11.48 -0.46
C ASN A 181 2.00 12.35 -0.40
N ASN A 182 2.61 12.66 -1.54
CA ASN A 182 3.79 13.50 -1.67
C ASN A 182 3.49 14.94 -2.11
N GLN A 183 2.28 15.20 -2.63
CA GLN A 183 1.87 16.54 -3.07
C GLN A 183 1.12 17.31 -1.98
N CYS A 184 0.23 16.63 -1.26
CA CYS A 184 -0.60 17.21 -0.19
C CYS A 184 -0.18 16.68 1.18
N VAL A 185 1.13 16.65 1.47
CA VAL A 185 1.75 15.96 2.61
C VAL A 185 1.00 16.19 3.93
N THR A 186 0.76 17.44 4.32
CA THR A 186 0.12 17.76 5.60
C THR A 186 -1.30 17.20 5.69
N GLU A 187 -2.08 17.37 4.64
CA GLU A 187 -3.47 16.93 4.60
C GLU A 187 -3.59 15.41 4.47
N PHE A 188 -2.73 14.79 3.65
CA PHE A 188 -2.64 13.35 3.54
C PHE A 188 -2.27 12.72 4.89
N ASN A 189 -1.23 13.24 5.56
CA ASN A 189 -0.78 12.72 6.85
C ASN A 189 -1.86 12.83 7.92
N ARG A 190 -2.57 13.96 7.96
CA ARG A 190 -3.72 14.13 8.85
C ARG A 190 -4.81 13.10 8.56
N THR A 191 -5.22 12.98 7.30
CA THR A 191 -6.26 12.04 6.85
C THR A 191 -5.90 10.59 7.19
N MET A 192 -4.64 10.21 6.99
CA MET A 192 -4.13 8.88 7.33
C MET A 192 -4.13 8.68 8.84
N LEU A 193 -3.61 9.61 9.64
CA LEU A 193 -3.57 9.50 11.10
C LEU A 193 -4.97 9.42 11.72
N ASP A 194 -5.91 10.24 11.26
CA ASP A 194 -7.30 10.22 11.72
C ASP A 194 -7.96 8.85 11.48
N PHE A 195 -7.72 8.26 10.30
CA PHE A 195 -8.17 6.90 10.02
C PHE A 195 -7.53 5.84 10.92
N LEU A 196 -6.22 5.96 11.19
CA LEU A 196 -5.50 4.99 12.02
C LEU A 196 -5.98 5.00 13.48
N LEU A 197 -6.28 6.19 14.02
CA LEU A 197 -6.85 6.32 15.36
C LEU A 197 -8.20 5.61 15.45
N ASP A 198 -9.07 5.81 14.47
CA ASP A 198 -10.43 5.24 14.49
C ASP A 198 -10.48 3.70 14.36
N VAL A 199 -9.44 3.06 13.82
CA VAL A 199 -9.36 1.58 13.70
C VAL A 199 -8.58 0.94 14.84
N GLU A 200 -8.07 1.73 15.78
CA GLU A 200 -7.45 1.27 17.03
C GLU A 200 -8.42 1.25 18.21
N GLU A 201 -9.48 2.06 18.17
CA GLU A 201 -10.59 2.05 19.13
C GLU A 201 -11.53 0.85 18.97
#